data_AF-A0A534BJE9-F1
#
_entry.id   AF-A0A534BJE9-F1
#
_cell.length_a   1.000
_cell.length_b   1.000
_cell.length_c   1.000
_cell.angle_alpha   90.00
_cell.angle_beta   90.00
_cell.angle_gamma   90.00
#
_symmetry.space_group_name_H-M   'P 1'
#
loop_
_entity.id
_entity.type
_entity.pdbx_description
1 polymer ?
#
loop_
_entity_poly.entity_id
_entity_poly.type
_entity_poly.pdbx_seq_one_letter_code
_entity_poly.pdbx_strand_id
1 'polypeptide(L)'
;MILANVRGRLRIQDFRLVALALARGDAGRRARYEQLLLEQGPDPLLDDPGLLEALLALRSLAVPSPPLFAYVAVRHALRAAAVDDRELADYLAALLLEFGDHDRHTRIRRADDESYSYLVDIVEDLTGLDDAGERGLLLRVHLGNYSLWFAGLFPDYIEARRTRKGGPDLPYYDEVGRQGYRLASEHRLAERFGVASIYRSAAERFPTLRVAFNRLSDRVFFRNVSTPEKILRNL
;
A
#
# COMPACT_ATOMS: atom_id res chain seq x y z
N MET A 1 -13.96 7.19 -0.10
CA MET A 1 -13.41 6.00 0.60
C MET A 1 -12.54 5.22 -0.37
N ILE A 2 -11.42 4.66 0.09
CA ILE A 2 -10.54 3.79 -0.71
C ILE A 2 -11.17 2.39 -0.76
N LEU A 3 -11.15 1.75 -1.91
CA LEU A 3 -11.73 0.42 -2.15
C LEU A 3 -10.68 -0.51 -2.79
N ALA A 4 -10.75 -1.81 -2.49
CA ALA A 4 -9.95 -2.84 -3.13
C ALA A 4 -10.44 -3.09 -4.58
N ASN A 5 -9.91 -2.31 -5.54
CA ASN A 5 -10.37 -2.35 -6.93
C ASN A 5 -9.26 -2.19 -7.98
N VAL A 6 -7.98 -2.25 -7.59
CA VAL A 6 -6.85 -2.10 -8.51
C VAL A 6 -6.79 -3.26 -9.49
N ARG A 7 -7.03 -4.49 -9.01
CA ARG A 7 -7.07 -5.69 -9.89
C ARG A 7 -8.12 -5.56 -10.99
N GLY A 8 -9.29 -5.02 -10.68
CA GLY A 8 -10.36 -4.77 -11.65
C GLY A 8 -10.06 -3.65 -12.65
N ARG A 9 -9.03 -2.83 -12.40
CA ARG A 9 -8.56 -1.75 -13.28
C ARG A 9 -7.49 -2.21 -14.27
N LEU A 10 -6.94 -3.41 -14.12
CA LEU A 10 -5.93 -3.96 -15.01
C LEU A 10 -6.53 -4.26 -16.38
N ARG A 11 -5.81 -3.88 -17.43
CA ARG A 11 -6.24 -4.04 -18.82
C ARG A 11 -5.41 -5.11 -19.53
N ILE A 12 -5.86 -5.49 -20.72
CA ILE A 12 -5.16 -6.44 -21.59
C ILE A 12 -3.71 -6.01 -21.85
N GLN A 13 -3.45 -4.69 -21.95
CA GLN A 13 -2.08 -4.18 -22.14
C GLN A 13 -1.18 -4.50 -20.94
N ASP A 14 -1.70 -4.47 -19.72
CA ASP A 14 -0.95 -4.80 -18.51
C ASP A 14 -0.49 -6.26 -18.53
N PHE A 15 -1.40 -7.19 -18.86
CA PHE A 15 -1.06 -8.61 -18.90
C PHE A 15 -0.09 -8.96 -20.03
N ARG A 16 -0.18 -8.28 -21.18
CA ARG A 16 0.83 -8.40 -22.26
C ARG A 16 2.20 -7.92 -21.80
N LEU A 17 2.25 -6.81 -21.06
CA LEU A 17 3.51 -6.31 -20.50
C LEU A 17 4.09 -7.27 -19.47
N VAL A 18 3.26 -7.86 -18.60
CA VAL A 18 3.67 -8.88 -17.63
C VAL A 18 4.33 -10.07 -18.33
N ALA A 19 3.69 -10.64 -19.35
CA ALA A 19 4.26 -11.75 -20.12
C ALA A 19 5.58 -11.35 -20.81
N LEU A 20 5.65 -10.13 -21.37
CA LEU A 20 6.86 -9.60 -21.98
C LEU A 20 8.01 -9.43 -20.97
N ALA A 21 7.72 -8.87 -19.79
CA ALA A 21 8.69 -8.63 -18.74
C ALA A 21 9.27 -9.96 -18.22
N LEU A 22 8.41 -10.95 -17.94
CA LEU A 22 8.82 -12.27 -17.46
C LEU A 22 9.60 -13.07 -18.50
N ALA A 23 9.26 -12.92 -19.78
CA ALA A 23 9.97 -13.59 -20.87
C ALA A 23 11.44 -13.17 -21.02
N ARG A 24 11.80 -11.94 -20.61
CA ARG A 24 13.17 -11.38 -20.72
C ARG A 24 13.78 -11.55 -22.12
N GLY A 25 12.96 -11.38 -23.16
CA GLY A 25 13.36 -11.49 -24.57
C GLY A 25 13.28 -12.90 -25.19
N ASP A 26 12.94 -13.94 -24.41
CA ASP A 26 12.77 -15.30 -24.91
C ASP A 26 11.35 -15.52 -25.46
N ALA A 27 11.24 -15.77 -26.77
CA ALA A 27 9.95 -15.97 -27.45
C ALA A 27 9.22 -17.24 -26.98
N GLY A 28 9.95 -18.30 -26.62
CA GLY A 28 9.36 -19.53 -26.10
C GLY A 28 8.80 -19.34 -24.69
N ARG A 29 9.51 -18.64 -23.82
CA ARG A 29 8.99 -18.26 -22.49
C ARG A 29 7.78 -17.35 -22.60
N ARG A 30 7.80 -16.40 -23.53
CA ARG A 30 6.66 -15.51 -23.78
C ARG A 30 5.41 -16.31 -24.16
N ALA A 31 5.51 -17.23 -25.12
CA ALA A 31 4.39 -18.07 -25.52
C ALA A 31 3.84 -18.91 -24.35
N ARG A 32 4.73 -19.44 -23.48
CA ARG A 32 4.32 -20.16 -22.26
C ARG A 32 3.55 -19.27 -21.27
N TYR A 33 3.99 -18.04 -21.04
CA TYR A 33 3.28 -17.11 -20.15
C TYR A 33 1.95 -16.66 -20.76
N GLU A 34 1.89 -16.44 -22.07
CA GLU A 34 0.63 -16.15 -22.78
C GLU A 34 -0.36 -17.32 -22.70
N GLN A 35 0.12 -18.56 -22.84
CA GLN A 35 -0.70 -19.76 -22.65
C GLN A 35 -1.18 -19.90 -21.19
N LEU A 36 -0.29 -19.70 -20.21
CA LEU A 36 -0.63 -19.76 -18.79
C LEU A 36 -1.70 -18.73 -18.42
N LEU A 37 -1.61 -17.52 -18.98
CA LEU A 37 -2.62 -16.47 -18.81
C LEU A 37 -3.99 -16.89 -19.35
N LEU A 38 -4.05 -17.61 -20.47
CA LEU A 38 -5.29 -18.12 -21.05
C LEU A 38 -5.89 -19.27 -20.23
N GLU A 39 -5.05 -20.17 -19.73
CA GLU A 39 -5.49 -21.39 -19.03
C GLU A 39 -5.85 -21.14 -17.56
N GLN A 40 -5.07 -20.31 -16.85
CA GLN A 40 -5.18 -20.15 -15.40
C GLN A 40 -5.51 -18.72 -14.98
N GLY A 41 -5.66 -17.81 -15.94
CA GLY A 41 -5.87 -16.39 -15.67
C GLY A 41 -4.59 -15.67 -15.23
N PRO A 42 -4.70 -14.41 -14.77
CA PRO A 42 -3.54 -13.55 -14.52
C PRO A 42 -2.82 -13.84 -13.21
N ASP A 43 -3.47 -14.49 -12.24
CA ASP A 43 -2.96 -14.61 -10.88
C ASP A 43 -1.60 -15.34 -10.78
N PRO A 44 -1.35 -16.47 -11.48
CA PRO A 44 -0.05 -17.10 -11.46
C PRO A 44 1.08 -16.21 -11.98
N LEU A 45 0.79 -15.35 -12.97
CA LEU A 45 1.77 -14.42 -13.52
C LEU A 45 2.00 -13.26 -12.54
N LEU A 46 0.94 -12.71 -11.95
CA LEU A 46 1.02 -11.62 -10.97
C LEU A 46 1.72 -12.04 -9.67
N ASP A 47 1.68 -13.33 -9.34
CA ASP A 47 2.36 -13.94 -8.19
C ASP A 47 3.78 -14.47 -8.54
N ASP A 48 4.23 -14.40 -9.81
CA ASP A 48 5.55 -14.89 -10.23
C ASP A 48 6.67 -14.14 -9.49
N PRO A 49 7.56 -14.83 -8.74
CA PRO A 49 8.54 -14.18 -7.88
C PRO A 49 9.53 -13.27 -8.61
N GLY A 50 9.71 -13.47 -9.92
CA GLY A 50 10.56 -12.65 -10.77
C GLY A 50 9.87 -11.41 -11.35
N LEU A 51 8.55 -11.26 -11.18
CA LEU A 51 7.78 -10.22 -11.87
C LEU A 51 8.17 -8.81 -11.45
N LEU A 52 8.19 -8.50 -10.15
CA LEU A 52 8.52 -7.14 -9.70
C LEU A 52 9.90 -6.69 -10.20
N GLU A 53 10.91 -7.56 -10.09
CA GLU A 53 12.25 -7.26 -10.59
C GLU A 53 12.29 -7.14 -12.11
N ALA A 54 11.53 -7.96 -12.83
CA ALA A 54 11.40 -7.84 -14.28
C ALA A 54 10.79 -6.49 -14.68
N LEU A 55 9.73 -6.03 -13.98
CA LEU A 55 9.10 -4.73 -14.22
C LEU A 55 10.06 -3.57 -13.91
N LEU A 56 10.81 -3.63 -12.81
CA LEU A 56 11.79 -2.59 -12.44
C LEU A 56 12.98 -2.54 -13.41
N ALA A 57 13.32 -3.68 -14.03
CA ALA A 57 14.40 -3.79 -15.00
C ALA A 57 13.97 -3.49 -16.45
N LEU A 58 12.69 -3.21 -16.71
CA LEU A 58 12.20 -2.92 -18.06
C LEU A 58 12.93 -1.71 -18.66
N ARG A 59 13.69 -1.97 -19.74
CA ARG A 59 14.35 -0.94 -20.56
C ARG A 59 13.62 -0.83 -21.90
N SER A 60 12.34 -0.46 -21.86
CA SER A 60 11.50 -0.37 -23.05
C SER A 60 10.61 0.87 -23.01
N LEU A 61 10.03 1.24 -24.15
CA LEU A 61 9.02 2.30 -24.23
C LEU A 61 7.68 1.89 -23.63
N ALA A 62 7.44 0.58 -23.43
CA ALA A 62 6.29 0.07 -22.72
C ALA A 62 6.59 0.08 -21.22
N VAL A 63 5.84 0.89 -20.47
CA VAL A 63 5.94 1.03 -19.02
C VAL A 63 4.71 0.41 -18.35
N PRO A 64 4.83 -0.13 -17.12
CA PRO A 64 3.67 -0.64 -16.40
C PRO A 64 2.70 0.50 -16.11
N SER A 65 1.40 0.22 -16.24
CA SER A 65 0.40 1.18 -15.76
C SER A 65 0.54 1.38 -14.25
N PRO A 66 0.15 2.55 -13.71
CA PRO A 66 0.19 2.76 -12.27
C PRO A 66 -0.57 1.68 -11.48
N PRO A 67 -1.79 1.25 -11.88
CA PRO A 67 -2.49 0.12 -11.27
C PRO A 67 -1.68 -1.18 -11.24
N LEU A 68 -1.09 -1.58 -12.38
CA LEU A 68 -0.27 -2.79 -12.45
C LEU A 68 0.92 -2.69 -11.51
N PHE A 69 1.67 -1.59 -11.59
CA PHE A 69 2.87 -1.41 -10.79
C PHE A 69 2.56 -1.43 -9.29
N ALA A 70 1.57 -0.65 -8.85
CA ALA A 70 1.19 -0.57 -7.44
C ALA A 70 0.74 -1.93 -6.90
N TYR A 71 -0.11 -2.65 -7.64
CA TYR A 71 -0.58 -3.97 -7.23
C TYR A 71 0.57 -4.97 -7.11
N VAL A 72 1.41 -5.10 -8.13
CA VAL A 72 2.54 -6.04 -8.15
C VAL A 72 3.53 -5.70 -7.03
N ALA A 73 3.89 -4.43 -6.89
CA ALA A 73 4.82 -3.98 -5.85
C ALA A 73 4.33 -4.31 -4.43
N VAL A 74 3.06 -3.99 -4.12
CA VAL A 74 2.46 -4.30 -2.82
C VAL A 74 2.32 -5.80 -2.64
N ARG A 75 1.80 -6.53 -3.63
CA ARG A 75 1.58 -7.98 -3.56
C ARG A 75 2.88 -8.72 -3.25
N HIS A 76 3.97 -8.40 -3.92
CA HIS A 76 5.27 -9.02 -3.64
C HIS A 76 5.86 -8.60 -2.29
N ALA A 77 5.67 -7.36 -1.86
CA ALA A 77 6.09 -6.91 -0.54
C ALA A 77 5.36 -7.69 0.57
N LEU A 78 4.04 -7.89 0.43
CA LEU A 78 3.24 -8.66 1.38
C LEU A 78 3.63 -10.15 1.38
N ARG A 79 3.80 -10.77 0.22
CA ARG A 79 4.24 -12.17 0.12
C ARG A 79 5.62 -12.38 0.75
N ALA A 80 6.54 -11.44 0.57
CA ALA A 80 7.86 -11.47 1.21
C ALA A 80 7.79 -11.32 2.75
N ALA A 81 6.68 -10.82 3.28
CA ALA A 81 6.36 -10.76 4.71
C ALA A 81 5.44 -11.90 5.17
N ALA A 82 5.27 -12.96 4.37
CA ALA A 82 4.39 -14.10 4.61
C ALA A 82 2.88 -13.72 4.77
N VAL A 83 2.48 -12.61 4.16
CA VAL A 83 1.07 -12.17 4.09
C VAL A 83 0.52 -12.53 2.72
N ASP A 84 -0.20 -13.65 2.65
CA ASP A 84 -0.90 -14.07 1.43
C ASP A 84 -2.38 -13.67 1.47
N ASP A 85 -2.63 -12.38 1.28
CA ASP A 85 -3.97 -11.80 1.25
C ASP A 85 -4.10 -10.90 0.02
N ARG A 86 -4.90 -11.34 -0.97
CA ARG A 86 -5.06 -10.64 -2.26
C ARG A 86 -5.96 -9.42 -2.14
N GLU A 87 -6.98 -9.50 -1.29
CA GLU A 87 -7.93 -8.40 -1.09
C GLU A 87 -7.23 -7.26 -0.34
N LEU A 88 -6.44 -7.59 0.69
CA LEU A 88 -5.60 -6.63 1.38
C LEU A 88 -4.52 -6.03 0.45
N ALA A 89 -3.88 -6.85 -0.39
CA ALA A 89 -2.92 -6.35 -1.38
C ALA A 89 -3.58 -5.36 -2.35
N ASP A 90 -4.79 -5.66 -2.80
CA ASP A 90 -5.56 -4.82 -3.71
C ASP A 90 -5.97 -3.49 -3.03
N TYR A 91 -6.41 -3.54 -1.78
CA TYR A 91 -6.70 -2.36 -0.97
C TYR A 91 -5.46 -1.48 -0.76
N LEU A 92 -4.33 -2.08 -0.38
CA LEU A 92 -3.09 -1.37 -0.09
C LEU A 92 -2.43 -0.81 -1.36
N ALA A 93 -2.62 -1.45 -2.51
CA ALA A 93 -2.27 -0.88 -3.80
C ALA A 93 -3.14 0.33 -4.14
N ALA A 94 -4.45 0.27 -3.86
CA ALA A 94 -5.33 1.42 -4.02
C ALA A 94 -4.91 2.56 -3.08
N LEU A 95 -4.52 2.25 -1.84
CA LEU A 95 -3.97 3.22 -0.90
C LEU A 95 -2.73 3.93 -1.48
N LEU A 96 -1.77 3.20 -2.02
CA LEU A 96 -0.59 3.80 -2.65
C LEU A 96 -0.94 4.73 -3.81
N LEU A 97 -1.86 4.31 -4.68
CA LEU A 97 -2.28 5.11 -5.84
C LEU A 97 -3.01 6.37 -5.41
N GLU A 98 -3.91 6.26 -4.44
CA GLU A 98 -4.68 7.41 -3.99
C GLU A 98 -3.82 8.37 -3.17
N PHE A 99 -2.90 7.91 -2.34
CA PHE A 99 -2.07 8.81 -1.52
C PHE A 99 -0.85 9.35 -2.28
N GLY A 100 -0.37 8.62 -3.30
CA GLY A 100 0.73 9.06 -4.16
C GLY A 100 0.32 10.10 -5.20
N ASP A 101 -0.97 10.32 -5.41
CA ASP A 101 -1.53 11.22 -6.42
C ASP A 101 -2.30 12.39 -5.75
N HIS A 102 -2.07 13.63 -6.19
CA HIS A 102 -2.86 14.83 -5.83
C HIS A 102 -3.01 15.18 -4.31
N ASP A 103 -1.93 15.35 -3.55
CA ASP A 103 -1.96 15.87 -2.16
C ASP A 103 -2.91 15.14 -1.18
N ARG A 104 -3.36 13.92 -1.50
CA ARG A 104 -4.35 13.18 -0.69
C ARG A 104 -3.81 12.68 0.65
N HIS A 105 -2.49 12.69 0.84
CA HIS A 105 -1.89 12.48 2.15
C HIS A 105 -2.28 13.57 3.15
N THR A 106 -2.73 14.74 2.69
CA THR A 106 -3.27 15.78 3.58
C THR A 106 -4.80 15.87 3.57
N ARG A 107 -5.53 15.27 2.61
CA ARG A 107 -7.00 15.44 2.48
C ARG A 107 -7.81 14.14 2.62
N ILE A 108 -8.86 14.17 3.45
CA ILE A 108 -9.73 13.02 3.73
C ILE A 108 -10.70 12.69 2.57
N ARG A 109 -11.26 13.71 1.89
CA ARG A 109 -12.02 13.57 0.63
C ARG A 109 -11.45 14.46 -0.48
N ARG A 110 -11.77 14.13 -1.75
CA ARG A 110 -11.39 14.92 -2.94
C ARG A 110 -11.91 16.37 -2.92
N ALA A 111 -12.91 16.67 -2.10
CA ALA A 111 -13.56 17.98 -1.98
C ALA A 111 -13.61 18.49 -0.53
N ASP A 112 -12.80 17.95 0.39
CA ASP A 112 -12.71 18.49 1.75
C ASP A 112 -11.65 19.60 1.79
N ASP A 113 -11.99 20.73 2.42
CA ASP A 113 -11.09 21.88 2.67
C ASP A 113 -10.10 21.62 3.82
N GLU A 114 -10.27 20.54 4.59
CA GLU A 114 -9.41 20.19 5.72
C GLU A 114 -8.14 19.43 5.29
N SER A 115 -6.98 20.02 5.62
CA SER A 115 -5.65 19.51 5.31
C SER A 115 -4.96 19.02 6.60
N TYR A 116 -4.98 17.72 6.87
CA TYR A 116 -4.32 17.10 8.02
C TYR A 116 -2.83 16.95 7.73
N SER A 117 -2.04 17.88 8.26
CA SER A 117 -0.59 17.85 8.08
C SER A 117 0.10 16.99 9.14
N TYR A 118 -0.57 16.75 10.28
CA TYR A 118 -0.05 15.92 11.35
C TYR A 118 -1.08 14.90 11.84
N LEU A 119 -0.57 13.71 12.17
CA LEU A 119 -1.38 12.62 12.72
C LEU A 119 -2.05 12.98 14.05
N VAL A 120 -1.46 13.91 14.81
CA VAL A 120 -2.07 14.46 16.03
C VAL A 120 -3.34 15.26 15.75
N ASP A 121 -3.40 15.98 14.63
CA ASP A 121 -4.58 16.74 14.22
C ASP A 121 -5.76 15.80 13.92
N ILE A 122 -5.47 14.63 13.30
CA ILE A 122 -6.49 13.59 13.05
C ILE A 122 -7.00 12.99 14.36
N VAL A 123 -6.12 12.77 15.33
CA VAL A 123 -6.48 12.23 16.64
C VAL A 123 -7.32 13.24 17.44
N GLU A 124 -6.94 14.53 17.40
CA GLU A 124 -7.69 15.60 18.05
C GLU A 124 -9.12 15.70 17.51
N ASP A 125 -9.29 15.70 16.18
CA ASP A 125 -10.62 15.75 15.55
C ASP A 125 -11.46 14.50 15.87
N LEU A 126 -10.84 13.32 16.01
CA LEU A 126 -11.53 12.10 16.45
C LEU A 126 -12.10 12.22 17.87
N THR A 127 -11.47 12.99 18.77
CA THR A 127 -11.96 13.15 20.15
C THR A 127 -13.21 14.04 20.25
N GLY A 128 -13.48 14.86 19.23
CA GLY A 128 -14.60 15.82 19.21
C GLY A 128 -15.83 15.40 18.39
N LEU A 129 -15.79 14.26 17.69
CA LEU A 129 -16.82 13.88 16.71
C LEU A 129 -17.81 12.84 17.21
N ASP A 130 -19.05 12.94 16.70
CA ASP A 130 -20.10 11.96 16.96
C ASP A 130 -19.82 10.62 16.24
N ASP A 131 -19.79 9.56 17.03
CA ASP A 131 -19.08 8.31 16.74
C ASP A 131 -19.79 7.40 15.71
N ALA A 132 -21.05 7.74 15.39
CA ALA A 132 -21.99 6.92 14.63
C ALA A 132 -22.11 7.26 13.13
N GLY A 133 -21.54 8.39 12.69
CA GLY A 133 -21.67 8.92 11.33
C GLY A 133 -20.65 8.36 10.33
N GLU A 134 -20.90 8.59 9.03
CA GLU A 134 -19.94 8.26 7.96
C GLU A 134 -18.59 8.99 8.14
N ARG A 135 -18.62 10.24 8.64
CA ARG A 135 -17.40 11.03 8.91
C ARG A 135 -16.49 10.32 9.94
N GLY A 136 -17.07 9.76 11.01
CA GLY A 136 -16.33 9.02 12.02
C GLY A 136 -15.66 7.76 11.44
N LEU A 137 -16.33 7.01 10.56
CA LEU A 137 -15.70 5.92 9.83
C LEU A 137 -14.52 6.41 8.99
N LEU A 138 -14.73 7.43 8.18
CA LEU A 138 -13.71 7.92 7.24
C LEU A 138 -12.46 8.41 7.96
N LEU A 139 -12.60 9.07 9.12
CA LEU A 139 -11.48 9.49 9.95
C LEU A 139 -10.71 8.31 10.53
N ARG A 140 -11.38 7.30 11.09
CA ARG A 140 -10.73 6.09 11.61
C ARG A 140 -9.96 5.35 10.52
N VAL A 141 -10.54 5.23 9.33
CA VAL A 141 -9.88 4.64 8.15
C VAL A 141 -8.69 5.49 7.72
N HIS A 142 -8.84 6.81 7.67
CA HIS A 142 -7.77 7.71 7.30
C HIS A 142 -6.61 7.66 8.30
N LEU A 143 -6.89 7.56 9.59
CA LEU A 143 -5.89 7.37 10.65
C LEU A 143 -5.05 6.11 10.41
N GLY A 144 -5.70 4.98 10.13
CA GLY A 144 -5.02 3.72 9.79
C GLY A 144 -4.18 3.84 8.51
N ASN A 145 -4.80 4.34 7.44
CA ASN A 145 -4.17 4.51 6.13
C ASN A 145 -2.97 5.44 6.16
N TYR A 146 -3.11 6.61 6.80
CA TYR A 146 -2.05 7.60 6.91
C TYR A 146 -0.90 7.08 7.75
N SER A 147 -1.19 6.43 8.89
CA SER A 147 -0.16 5.82 9.72
C SER A 147 0.65 4.79 8.93
N LEU A 148 -0.01 3.89 8.19
CA LEU A 148 0.67 2.86 7.40
C LEU A 148 1.44 3.45 6.22
N TRP A 149 0.83 4.37 5.48
CA TRP A 149 1.48 5.03 4.35
C TRP A 149 2.73 5.79 4.80
N PHE A 150 2.63 6.57 5.88
CA PHE A 150 3.71 7.41 6.35
C PHE A 150 4.83 6.59 7.00
N ALA A 151 4.48 5.76 7.99
CA ALA A 151 5.45 4.92 8.70
C ALA A 151 5.99 3.77 7.85
N GLY A 152 5.25 3.36 6.81
CA GLY A 152 5.65 2.35 5.85
C GLY A 152 6.57 2.90 4.76
N LEU A 153 6.27 4.06 4.18
CA LEU A 153 7.06 4.56 3.04
C LEU A 153 8.16 5.55 3.42
N PHE A 154 8.04 6.26 4.54
CA PHE A 154 9.02 7.29 4.93
C PHE A 154 9.59 7.07 6.34
N PRO A 155 10.03 5.85 6.70
CA PRO A 155 10.52 5.56 8.05
C PRO A 155 11.74 6.41 8.44
N ASP A 156 12.65 6.67 7.50
CA ASP A 156 13.86 7.45 7.74
C ASP A 156 13.54 8.93 8.04
N TYR A 157 12.47 9.46 7.43
CA TYR A 157 12.00 10.81 7.73
C TYR A 157 11.46 10.90 9.16
N ILE A 158 10.71 9.88 9.61
CA ILE A 158 10.17 9.80 10.97
C ILE A 158 11.31 9.78 11.99
N GLU A 159 12.32 8.92 11.81
CA GLU A 159 13.46 8.84 12.72
C GLU A 159 14.31 10.12 12.73
N ALA A 160 14.54 10.72 11.55
CA ALA A 160 15.23 12.00 11.46
C ALA A 160 14.45 13.12 12.19
N ARG A 161 13.12 13.14 12.08
CA ARG A 161 12.26 14.11 12.77
C ARG A 161 12.22 13.85 14.27
N ARG A 162 12.14 12.59 14.71
CA ARG A 162 12.24 12.19 16.12
C ARG A 162 13.51 12.74 16.76
N THR A 163 14.65 12.51 16.11
CA THR A 163 15.96 12.96 16.60
C THR A 163 16.09 14.49 16.63
N ARG A 164 15.57 15.19 15.61
CA ARG A 164 15.75 16.66 15.49
C ARG A 164 14.69 17.50 16.21
N LYS A 165 13.46 16.98 16.34
CA LYS A 165 12.28 17.74 16.78
C LYS A 165 11.45 17.03 17.86
N GLY A 166 11.90 15.90 18.37
CA GLY A 166 11.16 15.13 19.39
C GLY A 166 9.83 14.57 18.88
N GLY A 167 9.69 14.33 17.57
CA GLY A 167 8.49 13.74 16.99
C GLY A 167 8.24 12.30 17.45
N PRO A 168 7.02 11.75 17.24
CA PRO A 168 6.70 10.37 17.60
C PRO A 168 7.58 9.35 16.87
N ASP A 169 7.79 8.20 17.50
CA ASP A 169 8.56 7.08 16.95
C ASP A 169 7.68 6.11 16.14
N LEU A 170 8.30 5.18 15.41
CA LEU A 170 7.56 4.18 14.62
C LEU A 170 6.56 3.33 15.44
N PRO A 171 6.90 2.87 16.68
CA PRO A 171 5.93 2.20 17.56
C PRO A 171 4.66 3.02 17.83
N TYR A 172 4.77 4.35 17.98
CA TYR A 172 3.59 5.21 18.13
C TYR A 172 2.69 5.15 16.89
N TYR A 173 3.26 5.23 15.68
CA TYR A 173 2.49 5.07 14.44
C TYR A 173 1.87 3.67 14.31
N ASP A 174 2.57 2.63 14.78
CA ASP A 174 2.04 1.25 14.81
C ASP A 174 0.78 1.16 15.69
N GLU A 175 0.79 1.75 16.87
CA GLU A 175 -0.36 1.72 17.77
C GLU A 175 -1.53 2.54 17.21
N VAL A 176 -1.28 3.78 16.79
CA VAL A 176 -2.34 4.66 16.27
C VAL A 176 -2.95 4.09 14.99
N GLY A 177 -2.13 3.57 14.09
CA GLY A 177 -2.61 2.97 12.84
C GLY A 177 -3.42 1.70 13.08
N ARG A 178 -2.98 0.83 14.01
CA ARG A 178 -3.75 -0.34 14.46
C ARG A 178 -5.10 0.07 15.02
N GLN A 179 -5.14 1.06 15.91
CA GLN A 179 -6.40 1.53 16.51
C GLN A 179 -7.35 2.10 15.45
N GLY A 180 -6.85 2.90 14.51
CA GLY A 180 -7.64 3.44 13.41
C GLY A 180 -8.34 2.36 12.59
N TYR A 181 -7.60 1.34 12.14
CA TYR A 181 -8.19 0.22 11.42
C TYR A 181 -9.10 -0.65 12.27
N ARG A 182 -8.76 -0.91 13.54
CA ARG A 182 -9.59 -1.70 14.46
C ARG A 182 -10.95 -1.05 14.65
N LEU A 183 -10.98 0.23 15.03
CA LEU A 183 -12.20 1.00 15.20
C LEU A 183 -12.99 1.13 13.89
N ALA A 184 -12.30 1.29 12.76
CA ALA A 184 -12.96 1.28 11.45
C ALA A 184 -13.63 -0.07 11.14
N SER A 185 -12.98 -1.20 11.49
CA SER A 185 -13.51 -2.54 11.26
C SER A 185 -14.75 -2.88 12.11
N GLU A 186 -14.87 -2.23 13.28
CA GLU A 186 -15.99 -2.40 14.21
C GLU A 186 -17.19 -1.48 13.87
N HIS A 187 -17.00 -0.53 12.96
CA HIS A 187 -18.02 0.43 12.60
C HIS A 187 -19.11 -0.19 11.70
N ARG A 188 -20.40 0.09 11.99
CA ARG A 188 -21.57 -0.45 11.28
C ARG A 188 -21.55 -0.26 9.75
N LEU A 189 -20.92 0.80 9.26
CA LEU A 189 -20.83 1.08 7.82
C LEU A 189 -19.74 0.26 7.12
N ALA A 190 -18.74 -0.25 7.84
CA ALA A 190 -17.66 -1.04 7.24
C ALA A 190 -18.18 -2.37 6.67
N GLU A 191 -19.13 -3.01 7.37
CA GLU A 191 -19.82 -4.21 6.86
C GLU A 191 -20.66 -3.88 5.62
N ARG A 192 -21.40 -2.76 5.63
CA ARG A 192 -22.21 -2.34 4.47
C ARG A 192 -21.37 -2.08 3.22
N PHE A 193 -20.15 -1.62 3.40
CA PHE A 193 -19.23 -1.35 2.30
C PHE A 193 -18.32 -2.53 1.96
N GLY A 194 -18.43 -3.66 2.65
CA GLY A 194 -17.61 -4.86 2.41
C GLY A 194 -16.12 -4.67 2.71
N VAL A 195 -15.76 -3.77 3.63
CA VAL A 195 -14.36 -3.43 3.96
C VAL A 195 -13.97 -3.83 5.39
N ALA A 196 -14.91 -4.33 6.19
CA ALA A 196 -14.67 -4.69 7.59
C ALA A 196 -13.57 -5.76 7.75
N SER A 197 -13.58 -6.80 6.92
CA SER A 197 -12.55 -7.86 6.90
C SER A 197 -11.16 -7.30 6.58
N ILE A 198 -11.07 -6.42 5.59
CA ILE A 198 -9.82 -5.77 5.16
C ILE A 198 -9.24 -4.94 6.31
N TYR A 199 -10.07 -4.11 6.95
CA TYR A 199 -9.62 -3.29 8.08
C TYR A 199 -9.20 -4.14 9.28
N ARG A 200 -9.92 -5.24 9.56
CA ARG A 200 -9.55 -6.18 10.61
C ARG A 200 -8.18 -6.83 10.33
N SER A 201 -7.99 -7.34 9.11
CA SER A 201 -6.72 -7.92 8.65
C SER A 201 -5.57 -6.90 8.73
N ALA A 202 -5.84 -5.65 8.34
CA ALA A 202 -4.87 -4.56 8.44
C ALA A 202 -4.49 -4.22 9.90
N ALA A 203 -5.47 -4.16 10.81
CA ALA A 203 -5.22 -3.91 12.23
C ALA A 203 -4.39 -5.03 12.88
N GLU A 204 -4.78 -6.29 12.67
CA GLU A 204 -4.10 -7.46 13.23
C GLU A 204 -2.64 -7.58 12.79
N ARG A 205 -2.37 -7.19 11.53
CA ARG A 205 -1.05 -7.35 10.89
C ARG A 205 -0.27 -6.05 10.78
N PHE A 206 -0.72 -4.96 11.42
CA PHE A 206 -0.21 -3.61 11.14
C PHE A 206 1.33 -3.49 11.17
N PRO A 207 2.05 -3.96 12.21
CA PRO A 207 3.52 -3.85 12.22
C PRO A 207 4.17 -4.64 11.07
N THR A 208 3.63 -5.82 10.73
CA THR A 208 4.09 -6.63 9.60
C THR A 208 3.89 -5.90 8.27
N LEU A 209 2.73 -5.26 8.09
CA LEU A 209 2.42 -4.47 6.90
C LEU A 209 3.36 -3.25 6.79
N ARG A 210 3.60 -2.55 7.91
CA ARG A 210 4.55 -1.42 7.94
C ARG A 210 5.95 -1.87 7.52
N VAL A 211 6.46 -2.97 8.07
CA VAL A 211 7.78 -3.51 7.71
C VAL A 211 7.82 -3.93 6.24
N ALA A 212 6.76 -4.56 5.71
CA ALA A 212 6.65 -4.87 4.28
C ALA A 212 6.73 -3.60 3.42
N PHE A 213 6.06 -2.53 3.84
CA PHE A 213 6.11 -1.23 3.18
C PHE A 213 7.48 -0.56 3.31
N ASN A 214 8.19 -0.70 4.44
CA ASN A 214 9.55 -0.19 4.59
C ASN A 214 10.49 -0.86 3.57
N ARG A 215 10.39 -2.18 3.43
CA ARG A 215 11.18 -2.94 2.43
C ARG A 215 10.81 -2.53 1.00
N LEU A 216 9.52 -2.33 0.72
CA LEU A 216 9.07 -1.82 -0.56
C LEU A 216 9.70 -0.44 -0.84
N SER A 217 9.64 0.46 0.14
CA SER A 217 10.20 1.80 0.05
C SER A 217 11.71 1.79 -0.20
N ASP A 218 12.44 0.98 0.56
CA ASP A 218 13.89 0.82 0.44
C ASP A 218 14.32 0.28 -0.92
N ARG A 219 13.54 -0.63 -1.51
CA ARG A 219 13.86 -1.29 -2.79
C ARG A 219 13.40 -0.51 -4.01
N VAL A 220 12.27 0.18 -3.91
CA VAL A 220 11.58 0.78 -5.05
C VAL A 220 11.69 2.30 -5.05
N PHE A 221 11.24 2.98 -4.00
CA PHE A 221 11.11 4.44 -4.01
C PHE A 221 12.41 5.16 -3.63
N PHE A 222 13.15 4.62 -2.66
CA PHE A 222 14.38 5.23 -2.13
C PHE A 222 15.59 4.31 -2.28
N ARG A 223 15.67 3.56 -3.38
CA ARG A 223 16.74 2.59 -3.66
C ARG A 223 18.15 3.15 -3.46
N ASN A 224 18.39 4.35 -3.97
CA ASN A 224 19.73 4.97 -3.99
C ASN A 224 19.99 5.89 -2.79
N VAL A 225 19.07 5.95 -1.83
CA VAL A 225 19.25 6.71 -0.58
C VAL A 225 19.89 5.78 0.46
N SER A 226 20.89 6.29 1.17
CA SER A 226 21.55 5.60 2.28
C SER A 226 21.48 6.48 3.53
N THR A 227 20.84 5.96 4.58
CA THR A 227 20.73 6.56 5.91
C THR A 227 21.20 5.53 6.93
N PRO A 228 21.72 5.95 8.10
CA PRO A 228 22.06 5.02 9.18
C PRO A 228 20.89 4.10 9.56
N GLU A 229 19.68 4.64 9.61
CA GLU A 229 18.45 3.93 9.96
C GLU A 229 18.09 2.88 8.93
N LYS A 230 18.23 3.19 7.64
CA LYS A 230 18.02 2.23 6.55
C LYS A 230 19.06 1.11 6.59
N ILE A 231 20.31 1.42 6.90
CA ILE A 231 21.36 0.38 7.04
C ILE A 231 20.96 -0.56 8.17
N LEU A 232 20.68 -0.04 9.36
CA LEU A 232 20.29 -0.85 10.53
C LEU A 232 19.04 -1.71 10.28
N ARG A 233 18.06 -1.20 9.51
CA ARG A 233 16.84 -1.94 9.14
C ARG A 233 17.09 -3.09 8.16
N ASN A 234 18.18 -3.04 7.38
CA ASN A 234 18.50 -4.02 6.34
C ASN A 234 19.69 -4.93 6.70
N LEU A 235 20.26 -4.80 7.91
CA LEU A 235 21.18 -5.78 8.50
C LEU A 235 20.42 -7.04 8.92
#